data_AF-A0A3D1BJM2-F1
#
_entry.id   AF-A0A3D1BJM2-F1
#
_cell.length_a   1.000
_cell.length_b   1.000
_cell.length_c   1.000
_cell.angle_alpha   90.00
_cell.angle_beta   90.00
_cell.angle_gamma   90.00
#
_symmetry.space_group_name_H-M   'P 1'
#
loop_
_entity.id
_entity.type
_entity.pdbx_description
1 polymer ?
#
loop_
_entity_poly.entity_id
_entity_poly.type
_entity_poly.pdbx_seq_one_letter_code
_entity_poly.pdbx_strand_id
1 'polypeptide(L)' 'MKIPRVMSTQHPDNVLLPFFAENQIMSGDDEIQEAYYAFSHLCCDEQMWD' A
#
# COMPACT_ATOMS: atom_id res chain seq x y z
N MET A 1 -2.24 -15.38 -16.54
CA MET A 1 -2.17 -14.69 -15.24
C MET A 1 -2.44 -15.73 -14.15
N LYS A 2 -1.62 -15.80 -13.11
CA LYS A 2 -1.95 -16.62 -11.92
C LYS A 2 -2.72 -15.74 -10.95
N ILE A 3 -3.61 -16.33 -10.14
CA ILE A 3 -4.28 -15.59 -9.07
C ILE A 3 -3.24 -15.23 -7.99
N PRO A 4 -3.12 -13.96 -7.58
CA PRO A 4 -2.24 -13.53 -6.49
C PRO A 4 -2.52 -14.27 -5.18
N ARG A 5 -1.48 -14.50 -4.39
CA ARG A 5 -1.60 -15.07 -3.04
C ARG A 5 -1.49 -14.03 -1.92
N VAL A 6 -0.98 -12.85 -2.27
CA VAL A 6 -0.72 -11.74 -1.35
C VAL A 6 -1.29 -10.49 -1.98
N MET A 7 -2.13 -9.81 -1.20
CA MET A 7 -2.79 -8.56 -1.56
C MET A 7 -2.50 -7.55 -0.45
N SER A 8 -2.02 -6.37 -0.84
CA SER A 8 -1.93 -5.20 0.02
C SER A 8 -3.24 -4.41 -0.03
N THR A 9 -3.62 -3.76 1.08
CA THR A 9 -4.91 -3.04 1.22
C THR A 9 -4.70 -1.70 1.92
N GLN A 10 -5.59 -0.74 1.69
CA GLN A 10 -5.51 0.62 2.26
C GLN A 10 -6.36 0.79 3.54
N HIS A 11 -6.53 -0.27 4.32
CA HIS A 11 -7.20 -0.15 5.62
C HIS A 11 -6.38 0.79 6.54
N PRO A 12 -7.02 1.75 7.23
CA PRO A 12 -6.32 2.67 8.14
C PRO A 12 -6.11 2.04 9.52
N ASP A 13 -5.55 0.83 9.58
CA ASP A 13 -5.34 0.05 10.81
C ASP A 13 -3.92 0.16 11.38
N ASN A 14 -3.00 0.79 10.66
CA ASN A 14 -1.63 1.05 11.12
C ASN A 14 -1.58 2.09 12.27
N VAL A 15 -0.88 1.75 13.35
CA VAL A 15 -0.70 2.63 14.52
C VAL A 15 0.30 3.76 14.23
N LEU A 16 1.34 3.48 13.45
CA LEU A 16 2.37 4.43 13.07
C LEU A 16 2.22 4.83 11.61
N LEU A 17 2.59 6.07 11.34
CA LEU A 17 2.59 6.58 9.98
C LEU A 17 3.68 5.88 9.14
N PRO A 18 3.37 5.41 7.92
CA PRO A 18 4.39 4.90 7.03
C PRO A 18 5.41 5.99 6.70
N PHE A 19 6.67 5.59 6.46
CA PHE A 19 7.79 6.52 6.28
C PHE A 19 7.66 7.46 5.06
N PHE A 20 6.77 7.13 4.13
CA PHE A 20 6.52 7.87 2.90
C PHE A 20 5.28 8.77 2.97
N ALA A 21 4.47 8.67 4.02
CA ALA A 21 3.28 9.50 4.18
C ALA A 21 3.60 10.73 5.06
N GLU A 22 3.01 11.88 4.73
CA GLU A 22 3.17 13.10 5.53
C GLU A 22 2.15 13.21 6.66
N ASN A 23 0.97 12.61 6.50
CA ASN A 23 -0.15 12.70 7.44
C ASN A 23 -0.90 11.37 7.55
N GLN A 24 -1.67 11.18 8.63
CA GLN A 24 -2.44 9.94 8.86
C GLN A 24 -3.44 9.62 7.75
N ILE A 25 -3.94 10.64 7.06
CA ILE A 25 -4.79 10.45 5.90
C ILE A 25 -3.86 10.39 4.69
N MET A 26 -3.70 9.20 4.14
CA MET A 26 -2.99 8.99 2.88
C MET A 26 -3.94 9.31 1.73
N SER A 27 -3.46 10.10 0.77
CA SER A 27 -4.22 10.42 -0.45
C SER A 27 -3.29 10.76 -1.60
N GLY A 28 -3.71 10.47 -2.83
CA GLY A 28 -2.98 10.89 -4.02
C GLY A 28 -1.59 10.24 -4.10
N ASP A 29 -0.53 11.04 -4.05
CA ASP A 29 0.85 10.55 -4.22
C ASP A 29 1.28 9.57 -3.10
N ASP A 30 0.73 9.69 -1.89
CA ASP A 30 0.99 8.76 -0.78
C ASP A 30 0.55 7.33 -1.14
N GLU A 31 -0.62 7.20 -1.77
CA GLU A 31 -1.20 5.91 -2.18
C GLU A 31 -0.43 5.31 -3.37
N ILE A 32 0.07 6.16 -4.27
CA ILE A 32 0.93 5.73 -5.37
C ILE A 32 2.25 5.17 -4.81
N GLN A 33 2.86 5.86 -3.84
CA GLN A 33 4.09 5.39 -3.20
C GLN A 33 3.86 4.10 -2.40
N GLU A 34 2.72 3.98 -1.71
CA GLU A 34 2.33 2.75 -1.01
C GLU A 34 2.24 1.57 -1.97
N ALA A 35 1.48 1.70 -3.06
CA ALA A 35 1.32 0.64 -4.04
C ALA A 35 2.69 0.27 -4.65
N TYR A 36 3.50 1.25 -5.03
CA TYR A 36 4.86 0.99 -5.52
C TYR A 36 5.68 0.21 -4.49
N TYR A 37 5.68 0.62 -3.22
CA TYR A 37 6.45 -0.02 -2.16
C TYR A 37 5.97 -1.46 -1.91
N ALA A 38 4.66 -1.70 -1.88
CA ALA A 38 4.06 -3.02 -1.71
C ALA A 38 4.52 -4.00 -2.80
N PHE A 39 4.51 -3.58 -4.07
CA PHE A 39 4.98 -4.41 -5.18
C PHE A 39 6.51 -4.57 -5.20
N SER A 40 7.26 -3.48 -5.03
CA SER A 40 8.71 -3.47 -5.25
C SER A 40 9.55 -3.98 -4.08
N HIS A 41 9.08 -3.80 -2.84
CA HIS A 41 9.84 -4.14 -1.62
C HIS A 41 9.19 -5.24 -0.79
N LEU A 42 7.85 -5.34 -0.80
CA LEU A 42 7.12 -6.35 -0.02
C LEU A 42 6.73 -7.59 -0.85
N CYS A 43 6.99 -7.55 -2.16
CA CYS A 43 6.65 -8.63 -3.10
C CYS A 43 5.15 -8.98 -3.09
N CYS A 44 4.27 -8.01 -2.84
CA CYS A 44 2.85 -8.17 -3.10
C CYS A 44 2.62 -8.30 -4.61
N ASP A 45 1.61 -9.08 -4.98
CA ASP A 45 1.24 -9.32 -6.38
C ASP A 45 -0.09 -8.64 -6.73
N GLU A 46 -0.73 -7.99 -5.75
CA GLU A 46 -2.01 -7.30 -5.87
C GLU A 46 -2.10 -6.16 -4.86
N GLN A 47 -2.74 -5.06 -5.27
CA GLN A 47 -3.12 -3.95 -4.41
C GLN A 47 -4.64 -3.77 -4.54
N MET A 48 -5.35 -3.83 -3.42
CA MET A 48 -6.72 -3.34 -3.33
C MET A 48 -6.66 -1.82 -3.19
N TRP A 49 -7.22 -1.13 -4.18
CA TRP A 49 -7.37 0.33 -4.17
C TRP A 49 -8.79 0.69 -3.71
N ASP A 50 -8.89 1.44 -2.62
CA ASP A 50 -10.12 1.92 -1.95
C ASP A 50 -10.75 3.13 -2.68
#